data_AF-A0A7W1W7T4-F1
#
_entry.id   AF-A0A7W1W7T4-F1
#
_cell.length_a   1.000
_cell.length_b   1.000
_cell.length_c   1.000
_cell.angle_alpha   90.00
_cell.angle_beta   90.00
_cell.angle_gamma   90.00
#
_symmetry.space_group_name_H-M   'P 1'
#
loop_
_entity.id
_entity.type
_entity.pdbx_description
1 polymer ?
#
loop_
_entity_poly.entity_id
_entity_poly.type
_entity_poly.pdbx_seq_one_letter_code
_entity_poly.pdbx_strand_id
1 'polypeptide(L)'
;LNIASSEKARLILKDILNDKFQIKDLKLKTKDRFDIVTKLLILGDKDAPSLLAELETTETTDEAKRYAYAAKAGIATTENKAKFWSSFVNDKTISESWIESAFVPFNSVRHSELTFPYLEKSLAELPNLKQNRKIFFVNGWLAAFVGGQRSEQALAVVNKFLANNPNLDKDLRLKILETVDGLERAVKIRKKFVD
;
A
#
# COMPACT_ATOMS: atom_id res chain seq x y z
N LEU A 1 3.93 -9.58 -10.53
CA LEU A 1 2.52 -9.12 -10.52
C LEU A 1 2.32 -7.64 -10.92
N ASN A 2 3.30 -6.74 -10.79
CA ASN A 2 3.10 -5.30 -11.04
C ASN A 2 2.68 -4.90 -12.47
N ILE A 3 2.94 -5.75 -13.46
CA ILE A 3 2.68 -5.51 -14.90
C ILE A 3 1.32 -6.09 -15.35
N ALA A 4 0.70 -6.97 -14.55
CA ALA A 4 -0.57 -7.63 -14.89
C ALA A 4 -1.77 -6.69 -14.68
N SER A 5 -2.00 -5.77 -15.61
CA SER A 5 -3.13 -4.81 -15.53
C SER A 5 -4.10 -4.85 -16.70
N SER A 6 -3.76 -5.54 -17.79
CA SER A 6 -4.71 -5.81 -18.87
C SER A 6 -5.76 -6.82 -18.44
N GLU A 7 -6.89 -6.86 -19.13
CA GLU A 7 -7.94 -7.88 -18.91
C GLU A 7 -7.39 -9.29 -19.09
N LYS A 8 -6.61 -9.54 -20.15
CA LYS A 8 -5.92 -10.82 -20.37
C LYS A 8 -5.04 -11.21 -19.20
N ALA A 9 -4.27 -10.27 -18.64
CA ALA A 9 -3.41 -10.57 -17.51
C ALA A 9 -4.22 -10.86 -16.23
N ARG A 10 -5.32 -10.13 -16.00
CA ARG A 10 -6.25 -10.42 -14.89
C ARG A 10 -6.90 -11.79 -15.02
N LEU A 11 -7.27 -12.20 -16.24
CA LEU A 11 -7.78 -13.55 -16.51
C LEU A 11 -6.73 -14.62 -16.18
N ILE A 12 -5.48 -14.46 -16.64
CA ILE A 12 -4.39 -15.38 -16.32
C ILE A 12 -4.19 -15.52 -14.81
N LEU A 13 -4.26 -14.42 -14.06
CA LEU A 13 -4.17 -14.47 -12.59
C LEU A 13 -5.29 -15.30 -11.96
N LYS A 14 -6.53 -15.15 -12.47
CA LYS A 14 -7.68 -15.94 -12.01
C LYS A 14 -7.56 -17.41 -12.41
N ASP A 15 -7.03 -17.71 -13.59
CA ASP A 15 -6.82 -19.08 -14.04
C ASP A 15 -5.72 -19.79 -13.26
N ILE A 16 -4.64 -19.07 -12.90
CA ILE A 16 -3.60 -19.56 -11.99
C ILE A 16 -4.20 -19.87 -10.62
N LEU A 17 -5.05 -18.98 -10.08
CA LEU A 17 -5.65 -19.16 -8.76
C LEU A 17 -6.63 -20.35 -8.70
N ASN A 18 -7.35 -20.61 -9.80
CA ASN A 18 -8.35 -21.69 -9.91
C ASN A 18 -7.76 -22.99 -10.50
N ASP A 19 -6.44 -23.13 -10.53
CA ASP A 19 -5.71 -24.28 -11.10
C ASP A 19 -6.05 -24.60 -12.58
N LYS A 20 -6.68 -23.66 -13.31
CA LYS A 20 -6.97 -23.75 -14.76
C LYS A 20 -5.76 -23.48 -15.63
N PHE A 21 -4.77 -22.77 -15.08
CA PHE A 21 -3.47 -22.54 -15.69
C PHE A 21 -2.38 -23.04 -14.75
N GLN A 22 -1.89 -24.26 -15.01
CA GLN A 22 -0.82 -24.86 -14.22
C GLN A 22 0.54 -24.57 -14.83
N ILE A 23 1.44 -24.02 -14.01
CA ILE A 23 2.85 -23.90 -14.35
C ILE A 23 3.53 -25.15 -13.80
N LYS A 24 4.19 -25.90 -14.68
CA LYS A 24 4.91 -27.12 -14.30
C LYS A 24 5.84 -26.82 -13.11
N ASP A 25 5.77 -27.67 -12.09
CA ASP A 25 6.58 -27.60 -10.86
C ASP A 25 6.34 -26.36 -9.97
N LEU A 26 5.29 -25.56 -10.22
CA LEU A 26 4.89 -24.44 -9.36
C LEU A 26 3.67 -24.81 -8.52
N LYS A 27 3.87 -24.98 -7.22
CA LYS A 27 2.79 -25.04 -6.24
C LYS A 27 2.62 -23.68 -5.58
N LEU A 28 1.46 -23.03 -5.79
CA LEU A 28 1.15 -21.78 -5.10
C LEU A 28 1.13 -22.01 -3.60
N LYS A 29 1.80 -21.12 -2.85
CA LYS A 29 1.69 -21.00 -1.39
C LYS A 29 0.52 -20.10 -1.04
N THR A 30 0.05 -20.17 0.21
CA THR A 30 -0.99 -19.27 0.75
C THR A 30 -0.70 -17.80 0.42
N LYS A 31 0.53 -17.36 0.62
CA LYS A 31 0.94 -15.98 0.31
C LYS A 31 0.77 -15.65 -1.18
N ASP A 32 1.12 -16.55 -2.09
CA ASP A 32 0.99 -16.31 -3.54
C ASP A 32 -0.47 -16.09 -3.93
N ARG A 33 -1.38 -16.88 -3.34
CA ARG A 33 -2.83 -16.74 -3.55
C ARG A 33 -3.34 -15.37 -3.09
N PHE A 34 -2.98 -14.96 -1.87
CA PHE A 34 -3.34 -13.63 -1.37
C PHE A 34 -2.70 -12.50 -2.17
N ASP A 35 -1.46 -12.64 -2.64
CA ASP A 35 -0.80 -11.63 -3.48
C ASP A 35 -1.54 -11.46 -4.82
N ILE A 36 -2.01 -12.56 -5.42
CA ILE A 36 -2.84 -12.53 -6.63
C ILE A 36 -4.16 -11.81 -6.36
N VAL A 37 -4.90 -12.20 -5.33
CA VAL A 37 -6.20 -11.59 -4.99
C VAL A 37 -6.04 -10.11 -4.61
N THR A 38 -5.01 -9.76 -3.84
CA THR A 38 -4.67 -8.38 -3.51
C THR A 38 -4.44 -7.55 -4.76
N LYS A 39 -3.74 -8.10 -5.75
CA LYS A 39 -3.53 -7.42 -7.04
C LYS A 39 -4.86 -7.21 -7.77
N LEU A 40 -5.73 -8.21 -7.81
CA LEU A 40 -7.04 -8.10 -8.44
C LEU A 40 -7.94 -7.05 -7.75
N LEU A 41 -7.91 -6.98 -6.40
CA LEU A 41 -8.60 -5.95 -5.63
C LEU A 41 -8.10 -4.54 -5.97
N ILE A 42 -6.77 -4.36 -6.05
CA ILE A 42 -6.15 -3.08 -6.45
C ILE A 42 -6.53 -2.68 -7.89
N LEU A 43 -6.83 -3.64 -8.76
CA LEU A 43 -7.25 -3.37 -10.13
C LEU A 43 -8.77 -3.21 -10.27
N GLY A 44 -9.53 -3.30 -9.17
CA GLY A 44 -10.99 -3.27 -9.20
C GLY A 44 -11.61 -4.42 -10.00
N ASP A 45 -10.97 -5.60 -10.05
CA ASP A 45 -11.57 -6.75 -10.71
C ASP A 45 -12.81 -7.21 -9.94
N LYS A 46 -13.93 -7.36 -10.64
CA LYS A 46 -15.25 -7.68 -10.07
C LYS A 46 -15.29 -9.01 -9.33
N ASP A 47 -14.42 -9.96 -9.68
CA ASP A 47 -14.41 -11.30 -9.08
C ASP A 47 -13.54 -11.34 -7.81
N ALA A 48 -12.67 -10.33 -7.61
CA ALA A 48 -11.70 -10.30 -6.51
C ALA A 48 -12.32 -10.37 -5.10
N PRO A 49 -13.46 -9.72 -4.80
CA PRO A 49 -14.11 -9.87 -3.49
C PRO A 49 -14.56 -11.31 -3.20
N SER A 50 -15.09 -12.01 -4.21
CA SER A 50 -15.51 -13.41 -4.06
C SER A 50 -14.30 -14.33 -3.85
N LEU A 51 -13.23 -14.11 -4.62
CA LEU A 51 -11.98 -14.87 -4.50
C LEU A 51 -11.34 -14.66 -3.12
N LEU A 52 -11.38 -13.43 -2.58
CA LEU A 52 -10.91 -13.16 -1.23
C LEU A 52 -11.75 -13.92 -0.20
N ALA A 53 -13.08 -13.89 -0.32
CA ALA A 53 -13.97 -14.58 0.61
C ALA A 53 -13.71 -16.10 0.64
N GLU A 54 -13.42 -16.71 -0.51
CA GLU A 54 -13.02 -18.12 -0.60
C GLU A 54 -11.67 -18.40 0.06
N LEU A 55 -10.67 -17.53 -0.14
CA LEU A 55 -9.39 -17.67 0.56
C LEU A 55 -9.55 -17.54 2.09
N GLU A 56 -10.43 -16.66 2.56
CA GLU A 56 -10.68 -16.50 4.00
C GLU A 56 -11.33 -17.73 4.66
N THR A 57 -12.03 -18.59 3.88
CA THR A 57 -12.58 -19.85 4.40
C THR A 57 -11.60 -21.01 4.31
N THR A 58 -10.74 -21.02 3.30
CA THR A 58 -9.81 -22.14 3.02
C THR A 58 -8.44 -21.98 3.68
N GLU A 59 -7.96 -20.74 3.84
CA GLU A 59 -6.65 -20.41 4.41
C GLU A 59 -6.84 -19.75 5.78
N THR A 60 -6.82 -20.54 6.85
CA THR A 60 -7.29 -20.11 8.19
C THR A 60 -6.17 -19.82 9.21
N THR A 61 -4.91 -19.92 8.80
CA THR A 61 -3.75 -19.62 9.65
C THR A 61 -3.70 -18.14 10.03
N ASP A 62 -2.99 -17.78 11.11
CA ASP A 62 -2.88 -16.38 11.52
C ASP A 62 -2.15 -15.51 10.49
N GLU A 63 -1.21 -16.09 9.75
CA GLU A 63 -0.57 -15.45 8.60
C GLU A 63 -1.57 -15.17 7.48
N ALA A 64 -2.46 -16.13 7.18
CA ALA A 64 -3.50 -15.96 6.18
C ALA A 64 -4.49 -14.85 6.56
N LYS A 65 -4.91 -14.77 7.83
CA LYS A 65 -5.76 -13.67 8.31
C LYS A 65 -5.07 -12.30 8.15
N ARG A 66 -3.76 -12.22 8.41
CA ARG A 66 -2.97 -11.01 8.17
C ARG A 66 -2.93 -10.64 6.68
N TYR A 67 -2.74 -11.61 5.79
CA TYR A 67 -2.76 -11.37 4.35
C TYR A 67 -4.14 -10.93 3.87
N ALA A 68 -5.21 -11.50 4.42
CA ALA A 68 -6.57 -11.07 4.12
C ALA A 68 -6.84 -9.63 4.58
N TYR A 69 -6.40 -9.25 5.78
CA TYR A 69 -6.45 -7.86 6.25
C TYR A 69 -5.72 -6.92 5.31
N ALA A 70 -4.50 -7.27 4.91
CA ALA A 70 -3.71 -6.50 3.95
C ALA A 70 -4.39 -6.37 2.58
N ALA A 71 -4.94 -7.48 2.06
CA ALA A 71 -5.65 -7.51 0.78
C ALA A 71 -6.83 -6.53 0.76
N LYS A 72 -7.62 -6.47 1.86
CA LYS A 72 -8.76 -5.56 2.03
C LYS A 72 -8.36 -4.08 1.97
N ALA A 73 -7.13 -3.72 2.38
CA ALA A 73 -6.64 -2.34 2.25
C ALA A 73 -6.47 -1.90 0.78
N GLY A 74 -6.37 -2.87 -0.13
CA GLY A 74 -6.30 -2.68 -1.57
C GLY A 74 -7.64 -2.31 -2.23
N ILE A 75 -8.77 -2.35 -1.53
CA ILE A 75 -10.08 -1.96 -2.11
C ILE A 75 -10.11 -0.44 -2.33
N ALA A 76 -10.43 -0.04 -3.57
CA ALA A 76 -10.27 1.32 -4.09
C ALA A 76 -11.51 2.22 -3.87
N THR A 77 -11.98 2.35 -2.63
CA THR A 77 -13.08 3.28 -2.29
C THR A 77 -12.66 4.25 -1.19
N THR A 78 -13.24 5.45 -1.19
CA THR A 78 -12.98 6.49 -0.18
C THR A 78 -13.31 5.98 1.23
N GLU A 79 -14.42 5.26 1.38
CA GLU A 79 -14.86 4.69 2.64
C GLU A 79 -13.85 3.66 3.16
N ASN A 80 -13.33 2.81 2.28
CA ASN A 80 -12.35 1.80 2.65
C ASN A 80 -11.00 2.45 3.04
N LYS A 81 -10.55 3.49 2.31
CA LYS A 81 -9.34 4.24 2.70
C LYS A 81 -9.52 4.92 4.06
N ALA A 82 -10.67 5.51 4.34
CA ALA A 82 -10.96 6.12 5.64
C ALA A 82 -10.96 5.08 6.78
N LYS A 83 -11.58 3.92 6.54
CA LYS A 83 -11.59 2.80 7.49
C LYS A 83 -10.19 2.31 7.83
N PHE A 84 -9.36 2.02 6.82
CA PHE A 84 -8.01 1.52 7.05
C PHE A 84 -7.10 2.58 7.67
N TRP A 85 -7.21 3.84 7.25
CA TRP A 85 -6.50 4.93 7.91
C TRP A 85 -6.81 4.98 9.41
N SER A 86 -8.09 4.94 9.78
CA SER A 86 -8.49 4.92 11.19
C SER A 86 -7.95 3.68 11.93
N SER A 87 -7.94 2.52 11.28
CA SER A 87 -7.33 1.30 11.85
C SER A 87 -5.83 1.50 12.11
N PHE A 88 -5.09 2.16 11.22
CA PHE A 88 -3.65 2.34 11.39
C PHE A 88 -3.28 3.26 12.56
N VAL A 89 -4.04 4.34 12.77
CA VAL A 89 -3.68 5.39 13.74
C VAL A 89 -4.44 5.27 15.07
N ASN A 90 -5.64 4.69 15.09
CA ASN A 90 -6.49 4.66 16.29
C ASN A 90 -6.66 3.26 16.89
N ASP A 91 -6.56 2.19 16.10
CA ASP A 91 -6.82 0.83 16.58
C ASP A 91 -5.59 0.23 17.26
N LYS A 92 -5.68 0.06 18.58
CA LYS A 92 -4.60 -0.54 19.40
C LYS A 92 -4.65 -2.07 19.44
N THR A 93 -5.70 -2.69 18.89
CA THR A 93 -5.89 -4.15 18.91
C THR A 93 -5.20 -4.83 17.72
N ILE A 94 -4.93 -4.09 16.64
CA ILE A 94 -4.24 -4.59 15.46
C ILE A 94 -2.72 -4.49 15.66
N SER A 95 -2.02 -5.61 15.46
CA SER A 95 -0.56 -5.63 15.56
C SER A 95 0.11 -4.77 14.48
N GLU A 96 1.28 -4.20 14.78
CA GLU A 96 2.08 -3.44 13.82
C GLU A 96 2.32 -4.23 12.52
N SER A 97 2.63 -5.53 12.63
CA SER A 97 2.91 -6.38 11.47
C SER A 97 1.72 -6.51 10.50
N TRP A 98 0.49 -6.37 11.00
CA TRP A 98 -0.72 -6.37 10.16
C TRP A 98 -0.88 -5.04 9.43
N ILE A 99 -0.65 -3.93 10.14
CA ILE A 99 -0.66 -2.58 9.55
C ILE A 99 0.42 -2.47 8.46
N GLU A 100 1.63 -2.93 8.74
CA GLU A 100 2.75 -2.94 7.79
C GLU A 100 2.43 -3.76 6.52
N SER A 101 1.75 -4.90 6.68
CA SER A 101 1.32 -5.72 5.53
C SER A 101 0.30 -4.98 4.65
N ALA A 102 -0.49 -4.08 5.23
CA ALA A 102 -1.50 -3.28 4.54
C ALA A 102 -0.96 -2.00 3.89
N PHE A 103 0.28 -1.60 4.17
CA PHE A 103 0.87 -0.37 3.62
C PHE A 103 0.90 -0.33 2.09
N VAL A 104 1.41 -1.39 1.44
CA VAL A 104 1.53 -1.44 -0.03
C VAL A 104 0.17 -1.53 -0.72
N PRO A 105 -0.78 -2.38 -0.28
CA PRO A 105 -2.12 -2.39 -0.87
C PRO A 105 -2.87 -1.08 -0.67
N PHE A 106 -2.77 -0.46 0.51
CA PHE A 106 -3.36 0.83 0.79
C PHE A 106 -2.82 1.90 -0.16
N ASN A 107 -1.50 2.04 -0.22
CA ASN A 107 -0.76 3.07 -0.98
C ASN A 107 -0.39 2.64 -2.39
N SER A 108 -1.17 1.77 -3.04
CA SER A 108 -0.91 1.45 -4.44
C SER A 108 -0.87 2.73 -5.29
N VAL A 109 0.15 2.89 -6.13
CA VAL A 109 0.29 4.04 -7.06
C VAL A 109 -0.91 4.21 -8.00
N ARG A 110 -1.74 3.18 -8.17
CA ARG A 110 -3.01 3.23 -8.92
C ARG A 110 -4.12 3.95 -8.16
N HIS A 111 -4.01 4.01 -6.85
CA HIS A 111 -4.92 4.71 -5.94
C HIS A 111 -4.34 6.04 -5.48
N SER A 112 -3.32 6.58 -6.16
CA SER A 112 -2.61 7.79 -5.69
C SER A 112 -3.55 8.97 -5.41
N GLU A 113 -4.61 9.11 -6.21
CA GLU A 113 -5.65 10.15 -6.00
C GLU A 113 -6.47 9.91 -4.72
N LEU A 114 -6.88 8.66 -4.46
CA LEU A 114 -7.60 8.29 -3.25
C LEU A 114 -6.71 8.39 -1.99
N THR A 115 -5.41 8.13 -2.13
CA THR A 115 -4.47 8.17 -1.01
C THR A 115 -3.82 9.53 -0.79
N PHE A 116 -3.93 10.45 -1.76
CA PHE A 116 -3.35 11.79 -1.70
C PHE A 116 -3.73 12.57 -0.42
N PRO A 117 -5.01 12.57 0.04
CA PRO A 117 -5.39 13.26 1.27
C PRO A 117 -4.72 12.71 2.55
N TYR A 118 -4.14 11.52 2.48
CA TYR A 118 -3.44 10.90 3.60
C TYR A 118 -1.94 11.18 3.59
N LEU A 119 -1.38 11.74 2.51
CA LEU A 119 0.05 12.09 2.45
C LEU A 119 0.41 13.11 3.54
N GLU A 120 -0.27 14.24 3.59
CA GLU A 120 -0.03 15.27 4.62
C GLU A 120 -0.30 14.72 6.03
N LYS A 121 -1.39 13.95 6.19
CA LYS A 121 -1.72 13.30 7.48
C LYS A 121 -0.61 12.35 7.91
N SER A 122 -0.04 11.59 6.98
CA SER A 122 1.03 10.63 7.27
C SER A 122 2.32 11.30 7.73
N LEU A 123 2.63 12.49 7.21
CA LEU A 123 3.76 13.31 7.64
C LEU A 123 3.51 13.91 9.04
N ALA A 124 2.30 14.41 9.28
CA ALA A 124 1.91 14.97 10.57
C ALA A 124 1.91 13.92 11.71
N GLU A 125 1.69 12.65 11.38
CA GLU A 125 1.64 11.54 12.33
C GLU A 125 3.04 11.08 12.82
N LEU A 126 4.11 11.46 12.12
CA LEU A 126 5.47 10.97 12.40
C LEU A 126 5.96 11.19 13.84
N PRO A 127 5.73 12.35 14.50
CA PRO A 127 6.13 12.52 15.89
C PRO A 127 5.46 11.51 16.82
N ASN A 128 4.17 11.23 16.60
CA ASN A 128 3.43 10.23 17.37
C ASN A 128 3.95 8.81 17.10
N LEU A 129 4.21 8.46 15.84
CA LEU A 129 4.77 7.15 15.49
C LEU A 129 6.17 6.95 16.07
N LYS A 130 7.03 7.97 16.03
CA LYS A 130 8.37 7.89 16.61
C LYS A 130 8.35 7.59 18.11
N GLN A 131 7.37 8.13 18.83
CA GLN A 131 7.22 7.91 20.27
C GLN A 131 6.62 6.53 20.59
N ASN A 132 5.70 6.03 19.76
CA ASN A 132 4.83 4.92 20.13
C ASN A 132 5.01 3.65 19.30
N ARG A 133 5.84 3.68 18.25
CA ARG A 133 6.04 2.56 17.32
C ARG A 133 7.52 2.22 17.17
N LYS A 134 7.78 1.02 16.66
CA LYS A 134 9.15 0.58 16.35
C LYS A 134 9.77 1.45 15.25
N ILE A 135 11.09 1.61 15.30
CA ILE A 135 11.82 2.43 14.32
C ILE A 135 11.59 1.98 12.86
N PHE A 136 11.51 0.66 12.61
CA PHE A 136 11.26 0.12 11.26
C PHE A 136 9.83 0.41 10.76
N PHE A 137 8.86 0.55 11.66
CA PHE A 137 7.49 0.92 11.31
C PHE A 137 7.44 2.33 10.70
N VAL A 138 8.19 3.29 11.28
CA VAL A 138 8.26 4.67 10.78
C VAL A 138 8.86 4.72 9.37
N ASN A 139 9.90 3.91 9.12
CA ASN A 139 10.50 3.81 7.78
C ASN A 139 9.53 3.20 6.77
N GLY A 140 8.85 2.11 7.12
CA GLY A 140 7.84 1.48 6.27
C GLY A 140 6.65 2.41 5.98
N TRP A 141 6.21 3.16 6.99
CA TRP A 141 5.15 4.16 6.88
C TRP A 141 5.52 5.24 5.86
N LEU A 142 6.67 5.89 6.01
CA LEU A 142 7.15 6.91 5.07
C LEU A 142 7.29 6.34 3.67
N ALA A 143 7.98 5.21 3.52
CA ALA A 143 8.20 4.56 2.24
C ALA A 143 6.88 4.27 1.51
N ALA A 144 5.83 3.86 2.24
CA ALA A 144 4.53 3.56 1.66
C ALA A 144 3.75 4.82 1.26
N PHE A 145 3.59 5.79 2.17
CA PHE A 145 2.76 6.97 1.90
C PHE A 145 3.40 7.93 0.90
N VAL A 146 4.71 8.12 0.96
CA VAL A 146 5.45 8.94 -0.02
C VAL A 146 5.65 8.16 -1.32
N GLY A 147 6.04 6.88 -1.26
CA GLY A 147 6.28 6.04 -2.43
C GLY A 147 5.02 5.65 -3.21
N GLY A 148 3.83 5.76 -2.58
CA GLY A 148 2.53 5.62 -3.25
C GLY A 148 2.16 6.81 -4.14
N GLN A 149 2.94 7.89 -4.11
CA GLN A 149 2.68 9.14 -4.84
C GLN A 149 3.69 9.35 -5.96
N ARG A 150 3.31 10.15 -6.97
CA ARG A 150 4.13 10.40 -8.17
C ARG A 150 3.89 11.76 -8.84
N SER A 151 3.10 12.64 -8.22
CA SER A 151 2.69 13.92 -8.81
C SER A 151 3.54 15.07 -8.28
N GLU A 152 3.65 16.14 -9.09
CA GLU A 152 4.25 17.40 -8.63
C GLU A 152 3.51 17.97 -7.42
N GLN A 153 2.19 17.81 -7.38
CA GLN A 153 1.36 18.22 -6.24
C GLN A 153 1.74 17.47 -4.94
N ALA A 154 1.99 16.16 -5.01
CA ALA A 154 2.46 15.40 -3.85
C ALA A 154 3.83 15.85 -3.36
N LEU A 155 4.75 16.12 -4.30
CA LEU A 155 6.06 16.67 -3.96
C LEU A 155 5.92 18.05 -3.28
N ALA A 156 5.02 18.90 -3.78
CA ALA A 156 4.73 20.19 -3.16
C ALA A 156 4.19 20.06 -1.72
N VAL A 157 3.36 19.06 -1.44
CA VAL A 157 2.89 18.76 -0.07
C VAL A 157 4.05 18.40 0.86
N VAL A 158 4.95 17.51 0.43
CA VAL A 158 6.12 17.13 1.25
C VAL A 158 7.03 18.33 1.51
N ASN A 159 7.32 19.12 0.47
CA ASN A 159 8.16 20.31 0.59
C ASN A 159 7.53 21.38 1.49
N LYS A 160 6.22 21.61 1.35
CA LYS A 160 5.47 22.53 2.22
C LYS A 160 5.50 22.06 3.67
N PHE A 161 5.33 20.77 3.92
CA PHE A 161 5.42 20.20 5.27
C PHE A 161 6.81 20.46 5.88
N LEU A 162 7.89 20.19 5.14
CA LEU A 162 9.27 20.43 5.62
C LEU A 162 9.59 21.92 5.86
N ALA A 163 8.99 22.83 5.07
CA ALA A 163 9.13 24.28 5.22
C ALA A 163 8.34 24.82 6.42
N ASN A 164 7.12 24.33 6.63
CA ASN A 164 6.25 24.73 7.74
C ASN A 164 6.69 24.17 9.09
N ASN A 165 7.56 23.16 9.11
CA ASN A 165 8.08 22.53 10.32
C ASN A 165 9.61 22.66 10.42
N PRO A 166 10.15 23.88 10.57
CA PRO A 166 11.60 24.09 10.65
C PRO A 166 12.24 23.44 11.88
N ASN A 167 11.46 23.26 12.95
CA ASN A 167 11.88 22.64 14.21
C ASN A 167 11.51 21.14 14.30
N LEU A 168 11.14 20.50 13.17
CA LEU A 168 10.91 19.06 13.16
C LEU A 168 12.17 18.33 13.67
N ASP A 169 11.95 17.29 14.48
CA ASP A 169 13.02 16.42 14.95
C ASP A 169 13.98 16.03 13.80
N LYS A 170 15.28 16.18 14.03
CA LYS A 170 16.32 16.04 13.00
C LYS A 170 16.28 14.67 12.32
N ASP A 171 16.02 13.61 13.08
CA ASP A 171 15.96 12.26 12.57
C ASP A 171 14.71 12.03 11.70
N LEU A 172 13.54 12.55 12.12
CA LEU A 172 12.35 12.54 11.26
C LEU A 172 12.54 13.33 9.97
N ARG A 173 13.18 14.51 10.06
CA ARG A 173 13.50 15.33 8.89
C ARG A 173 14.37 14.57 7.89
N LEU A 174 15.43 13.90 8.37
CA LEU A 174 16.33 13.10 7.53
C LEU A 174 15.59 11.94 6.86
N LYS A 175 14.73 11.21 7.59
CA LYS A 175 13.92 10.12 7.01
C LYS A 175 12.99 10.61 5.90
N ILE A 176 12.37 11.78 6.07
CA ILE A 176 11.53 12.37 5.01
C ILE A 176 12.37 12.71 3.78
N LEU A 177 13.52 13.37 3.97
CA LEU A 177 14.42 13.76 2.88
C LEU A 177 14.98 12.55 2.13
N GLU A 178 15.28 11.46 2.82
CA GLU A 178 15.70 10.21 2.20
C GLU A 178 14.56 9.60 1.37
N THR A 179 13.35 9.55 1.93
CA THR A 179 12.20 8.92 1.27
C THR A 179 11.71 9.72 0.06
N VAL A 180 11.80 11.06 0.10
CA VAL A 180 11.28 11.93 -0.96
C VAL A 180 12.10 11.86 -2.26
N ASP A 181 13.36 11.39 -2.23
CA ASP A 181 14.18 11.22 -3.44
C ASP A 181 13.45 10.41 -4.53
N GLY A 182 12.78 9.33 -4.14
CA GLY A 182 12.00 8.49 -5.07
C GLY A 182 10.85 9.27 -5.74
N LEU A 183 10.15 10.10 -4.97
CA LEU A 183 9.07 10.96 -5.47
C LEU A 183 9.61 12.07 -6.38
N GLU A 184 10.72 12.72 -6.01
CA GLU A 184 11.37 13.72 -6.85
C GLU A 184 11.80 13.14 -8.20
N ARG A 185 12.41 11.95 -8.19
CA ARG A 185 12.80 11.24 -9.41
C ARG A 185 11.58 10.90 -10.26
N ALA A 186 10.51 10.39 -9.66
CA ALA A 186 9.27 10.09 -10.37
C ALA A 186 8.71 11.34 -11.06
N VAL A 187 8.68 12.48 -10.36
CA VAL A 187 8.26 13.77 -10.90
C VAL A 187 9.15 14.20 -12.08
N LYS A 188 10.47 14.18 -11.92
CA LYS A 188 11.44 14.56 -12.97
C LYS A 188 11.27 13.71 -14.23
N ILE A 189 11.12 12.39 -14.06
CA ILE A 189 10.91 11.45 -15.18
C ILE A 189 9.59 11.77 -15.90
N ARG A 190 8.49 11.93 -15.16
CA ARG A 190 7.17 12.21 -15.74
C ARG A 190 7.09 13.55 -16.46
N LYS A 191 7.81 14.55 -15.96
CA LYS A 191 7.94 15.86 -16.63
C LYS A 191 8.76 15.78 -17.92
N LYS A 192 9.78 14.92 -17.96
CA LYS A 192 10.65 14.74 -19.13
C LYS A 192 10.01 13.88 -20.22
N PHE A 193 9.28 12.84 -19.82
CA PHE A 193 8.65 11.86 -20.70
C PHE A 193 7.13 11.95 -20.59
N VAL A 194 6.59 13.13 -20.94
CA VAL A 194 5.15 13.33 -21.07
C VAL A 194 4.68 12.46 -22.23
N ASP A 195 3.80 11.49 -21.94
CA ASP A 195 2.90 10.91 -22.94
C ASP A 195 1.75 11.90 -23.18
#